data_AF-A0A1H1FRA6-F1
#
_entry.id   AF-A0A1H1FRA6-F1
#
_cell.length_a   1.000
_cell.length_b   1.000
_cell.length_c   1.000
_cell.angle_alpha   90.00
_cell.angle_beta   90.00
_cell.angle_gamma   90.00
#
_symmetry.space_group_name_H-M   'P 1'
#
loop_
_entity.id
_entity.type
_entity.pdbx_description
1 polymer ?
#
loop_
_entity_poly.entity_id
_entity_poly.type
_entity_poly.pdbx_seq_one_letter_code
_entity_poly.pdbx_strand_id
1 'polypeptide(L)'
;MAQDDSDERLTRRNLLQASLVAGGMSALSACLDTTAATGEMDVPSGSADPKSYPQSQHAWNDSLVIDPHGNTAAPNYQLLLFLRYTGSIPPTDDERRAVAECLESLDRAFQRGTGGDPDALILDGLLTMVGYSPDYFAKFDDSLPQNVDLPFPEVVLDAVGEGESKADHHDAVVAMTSDRVEVLLAAEQALRGNRSTVNDVDVPSAPTEVFEVAERRTGFKGEGLMSRKLAAEVGIDAVSEESPSAMGYKSGFSENQATERRVTIREGPFAGGTTLHVSRLTLDLDSWYDLPESDRVDRMFSPDHTVEMVGEAGKFLASDSRVNEEMAAATTEHTRTEGVVGHTQKLASARDENFEPRILRRSEAITVDGGEVGFNFTSVQRTITDFIETRRAMTFVDGGDDPSGGSSCPFHGDGPTDRSADGDPSRRGDCPLDDGILEFLETERRANFLVPPRRLRALPEPSG
;
A
#
# COMPACT_ATOMS: atom_id res chain seq x y z
N MET A 1 -34.06 -15.32 14.69
CA MET A 1 -33.73 -15.56 13.27
C MET A 1 -32.87 -14.45 12.70
N ALA A 2 -33.33 -13.18 12.60
CA ALA A 2 -32.47 -12.10 12.08
C ALA A 2 -31.22 -11.79 12.94
N GLN A 3 -31.36 -11.86 14.27
CA GLN A 3 -30.27 -11.63 15.22
C GLN A 3 -29.29 -12.83 15.33
N ASP A 4 -29.76 -14.03 14.97
CA ASP A 4 -28.98 -15.27 15.01
C ASP A 4 -28.10 -15.39 13.75
N ASP A 5 -28.68 -15.06 12.59
CA ASP A 5 -27.96 -14.97 11.30
C ASP A 5 -26.94 -13.80 11.29
N SER A 6 -27.20 -12.70 12.01
CA SER A 6 -26.20 -11.62 12.16
C SER A 6 -25.01 -12.03 13.01
N ASP A 7 -25.24 -12.71 14.14
CA ASP A 7 -24.15 -13.17 15.03
C ASP A 7 -23.32 -14.28 14.38
N GLU A 8 -23.95 -15.17 13.62
CA GLU A 8 -23.25 -16.23 12.88
C GLU A 8 -22.37 -15.65 11.75
N ARG A 9 -22.87 -14.66 11.00
CA ARG A 9 -22.07 -13.96 9.96
C ARG A 9 -20.91 -13.17 10.55
N LEU A 10 -21.09 -12.54 11.71
CA LEU A 10 -20.02 -11.83 12.42
C LEU A 10 -18.94 -12.80 12.90
N THR A 11 -19.34 -13.94 13.46
CA THR A 11 -18.43 -15.00 13.90
C THR A 11 -17.61 -15.57 12.74
N ARG A 12 -18.27 -15.83 11.60
CA ARG A 12 -17.60 -16.27 10.36
C ARG A 12 -16.55 -15.26 9.89
N ARG A 13 -16.89 -13.98 9.78
CA ARG A 13 -15.94 -12.95 9.30
C ARG A 13 -14.73 -12.77 10.22
N ASN A 14 -14.95 -12.77 11.54
CA ASN A 14 -13.87 -12.68 12.53
C ASN A 14 -12.91 -13.86 12.40
N LEU A 15 -13.43 -15.06 12.14
CA LEU A 15 -12.60 -16.25 11.92
C LEU A 15 -11.75 -16.17 10.65
N LEU A 16 -12.28 -15.63 9.55
CA LEU A 16 -11.50 -15.40 8.32
C LEU A 16 -10.35 -14.45 8.59
N GLN A 17 -10.63 -13.36 9.28
CA GLN A 17 -9.63 -12.34 9.58
C GLN A 17 -8.53 -12.88 10.51
N ALA A 18 -8.91 -13.59 11.57
CA ALA A 18 -7.97 -14.27 12.45
C ALA A 18 -7.12 -15.30 11.68
N SER A 19 -7.72 -16.00 10.72
CA SER A 19 -7.02 -16.93 9.82
C SER A 19 -6.02 -16.20 8.93
N LEU A 20 -6.37 -15.02 8.39
CA LEU A 20 -5.42 -14.21 7.60
C LEU A 20 -4.22 -13.80 8.45
N VAL A 21 -4.44 -13.32 9.68
CA VAL A 21 -3.34 -12.92 10.59
C VAL A 21 -2.47 -14.13 10.94
N ALA A 22 -3.08 -15.23 11.37
CA ALA A 22 -2.37 -16.45 11.76
C ALA A 22 -1.57 -17.08 10.60
N GLY A 23 -2.15 -17.09 9.40
CA GLY A 23 -1.55 -17.71 8.22
C GLY A 23 -1.34 -19.23 8.36
N GLY A 24 -0.67 -19.80 7.36
CA GLY A 24 -0.34 -21.24 7.35
C GLY A 24 -1.51 -22.16 7.00
N MET A 25 -1.23 -23.47 6.97
CA MET A 25 -2.18 -24.49 6.50
C MET A 25 -3.39 -24.64 7.42
N SER A 26 -3.23 -24.58 8.75
CA SER A 26 -4.35 -24.68 9.69
C SER A 26 -5.32 -23.51 9.55
N ALA A 27 -4.81 -22.29 9.32
CA ALA A 27 -5.63 -21.13 9.07
C ALA A 27 -6.36 -21.24 7.73
N LEU A 28 -5.70 -21.76 6.68
CA LEU A 28 -6.35 -22.03 5.41
C LEU A 28 -7.49 -23.05 5.58
N SER A 29 -7.26 -24.17 6.28
CA SER A 29 -8.30 -25.15 6.55
C SER A 29 -9.48 -24.55 7.31
N ALA A 30 -9.23 -23.80 8.38
CA ALA A 30 -10.29 -23.12 9.13
C ALA A 30 -11.07 -22.12 8.26
N CYS A 31 -10.37 -21.40 7.38
CA CYS A 31 -10.97 -20.48 6.43
C CYS A 31 -11.89 -21.24 5.45
N LEU A 32 -11.43 -22.34 4.85
CA LEU A 32 -12.21 -23.14 3.91
C LEU A 32 -13.42 -23.83 4.56
N ASP A 33 -13.27 -24.40 5.75
CA ASP A 33 -14.38 -24.99 6.52
C ASP A 33 -15.47 -23.95 6.81
N THR A 34 -15.07 -22.69 6.91
CA THR A 34 -15.97 -21.56 7.16
C THR A 34 -16.59 -21.03 5.88
N THR A 35 -15.82 -20.95 4.78
CA THR A 35 -16.27 -20.29 3.55
C THR A 35 -17.00 -21.21 2.58
N ALA A 36 -16.59 -22.48 2.54
CA ALA A 36 -17.05 -23.44 1.57
C ALA A 36 -18.01 -24.47 2.18
N ALA A 37 -19.15 -24.68 1.52
CA ALA A 37 -20.09 -25.73 1.93
C ALA A 37 -19.48 -27.15 1.83
N THR A 38 -18.47 -27.33 0.98
CA THR A 38 -17.79 -28.61 0.70
C THR A 38 -16.35 -28.67 1.24
N GLY A 39 -15.84 -27.58 1.83
CA GLY A 39 -14.41 -27.43 2.16
C GLY A 39 -13.51 -27.15 0.95
N GLU A 40 -14.09 -26.95 -0.24
CA GLU A 40 -13.39 -26.60 -1.48
C GLU A 40 -13.64 -25.13 -1.86
N MET A 41 -12.65 -24.47 -2.49
CA MET A 41 -12.82 -23.06 -2.85
C MET A 41 -13.94 -22.86 -3.88
N ASP A 42 -14.85 -21.95 -3.57
CA ASP A 42 -15.89 -21.46 -4.48
C ASP A 42 -15.54 -20.03 -4.91
N VAL A 43 -14.60 -19.93 -5.84
CA VAL A 43 -14.11 -18.67 -6.42
C VAL A 43 -13.86 -18.81 -7.93
N PRO A 44 -14.06 -17.75 -8.73
CA PRO A 44 -13.86 -17.81 -10.17
C PRO A 44 -12.41 -18.14 -10.54
N SER A 45 -12.24 -19.05 -11.51
CA SER A 45 -10.94 -19.40 -12.07
C SER A 45 -10.42 -18.33 -13.02
N GLY A 46 -9.10 -18.31 -13.20
CA GLY A 46 -8.42 -17.44 -14.15
C GLY A 46 -8.53 -17.90 -15.59
N SER A 47 -7.96 -17.09 -16.49
CA SER A 47 -7.91 -17.38 -17.92
C SER A 47 -7.03 -18.59 -18.18
N ALA A 48 -7.50 -19.51 -19.02
CA ALA A 48 -6.69 -20.65 -19.49
C ALA A 48 -5.48 -20.18 -20.33
N ASP A 49 -5.51 -18.96 -20.87
CA ASP A 49 -4.36 -18.29 -21.48
C ASP A 49 -3.93 -17.09 -20.63
N PRO A 50 -3.04 -17.28 -19.63
CA PRO A 50 -2.52 -16.17 -18.82
C PRO A 50 -1.83 -15.09 -19.63
N LYS A 51 -1.39 -15.36 -20.88
CA LYS A 51 -0.75 -14.34 -21.73
C LYS A 51 -1.74 -13.30 -22.25
N SER A 52 -3.05 -13.57 -22.12
CA SER A 52 -4.11 -12.60 -22.41
C SER A 52 -4.13 -11.41 -21.45
N TYR A 53 -3.60 -11.55 -20.22
CA TYR A 53 -3.53 -10.42 -19.29
C TYR A 53 -2.45 -9.39 -19.69
N PRO A 54 -2.62 -8.10 -19.32
CA PRO A 54 -1.65 -7.05 -19.62
C PRO A 54 -0.23 -7.44 -19.20
N GLN A 55 0.77 -7.02 -19.98
CA GLN A 55 2.17 -7.24 -19.62
C GLN A 55 2.57 -6.49 -18.35
N SER A 56 1.94 -5.36 -18.06
CA SER A 56 2.10 -4.61 -16.81
C SER A 56 1.43 -5.34 -15.65
N GLN A 57 2.22 -5.85 -14.70
CA GLN A 57 1.68 -6.50 -13.50
C GLN A 57 0.76 -5.54 -12.73
N HIS A 58 1.15 -4.28 -12.67
CA HIS A 58 0.46 -3.21 -11.97
C HIS A 58 -0.75 -2.64 -12.71
N ALA A 59 -1.20 -3.20 -13.84
CA ALA A 59 -2.37 -2.68 -14.57
C ALA A 59 -3.69 -3.17 -13.96
N TRP A 60 -4.02 -2.73 -12.74
CA TRP A 60 -5.13 -3.23 -11.93
C TRP A 60 -6.44 -2.47 -12.12
N ASN A 61 -6.44 -1.24 -12.64
CA ASN A 61 -7.62 -0.36 -12.62
C ASN A 61 -8.86 -0.99 -13.26
N ASP A 62 -8.69 -1.64 -14.41
CA ASP A 62 -9.79 -2.34 -15.13
C ASP A 62 -10.20 -3.68 -14.47
N SER A 63 -9.56 -4.05 -13.35
CA SER A 63 -9.83 -5.29 -12.60
C SER A 63 -10.16 -5.01 -11.13
N LEU A 64 -10.34 -3.74 -10.75
CA LEU A 64 -10.79 -3.32 -9.42
C LEU A 64 -12.29 -3.03 -9.46
N VAL A 65 -12.92 -3.10 -8.29
CA VAL A 65 -14.30 -2.60 -8.11
C VAL A 65 -14.30 -1.08 -8.33
N ILE A 66 -15.32 -0.57 -9.01
CA ILE A 66 -15.50 0.85 -9.27
C ILE A 66 -16.68 1.36 -8.44
N ASP A 67 -16.47 2.41 -7.65
CA ASP A 67 -17.53 3.03 -6.87
C ASP A 67 -18.51 3.83 -7.77
N PRO A 68 -19.67 4.25 -7.26
CA PRO A 68 -20.64 5.04 -8.04
C PRO A 68 -20.12 6.37 -8.59
N HIS A 69 -18.96 6.84 -8.12
CA HIS A 69 -18.30 8.06 -8.57
C HIS A 69 -17.15 7.79 -9.56
N GLY A 70 -16.91 6.53 -9.94
CA GLY A 70 -15.84 6.18 -10.87
C GLY A 70 -14.45 6.01 -10.21
N ASN A 71 -14.38 5.96 -8.88
CA ASN A 71 -13.13 5.67 -8.17
C ASN A 71 -12.88 4.16 -8.12
N THR A 72 -11.62 3.74 -8.25
CA THR A 72 -11.25 2.35 -7.96
C THR A 72 -11.24 2.12 -6.45
N ALA A 73 -11.97 1.12 -5.97
CA ALA A 73 -11.93 0.69 -4.59
C ALA A 73 -10.78 -0.31 -4.37
N ALA A 74 -9.94 -0.04 -3.37
CA ALA A 74 -8.90 -0.98 -2.96
C ALA A 74 -9.56 -2.21 -2.30
N PRO A 75 -9.06 -3.44 -2.55
CA PRO A 75 -9.67 -4.63 -1.96
C PRO A 75 -9.46 -4.68 -0.45
N ASN A 76 -10.34 -5.42 0.22
CA ASN A 76 -10.47 -5.41 1.66
C ASN A 76 -9.27 -6.03 2.39
N TYR A 77 -8.52 -6.93 1.75
CA TYR A 77 -7.40 -7.61 2.38
C TYR A 77 -6.13 -7.51 1.54
N GLN A 78 -5.01 -7.34 2.25
CA GLN A 78 -3.67 -7.34 1.69
C GLN A 78 -2.81 -8.39 2.39
N LEU A 79 -1.97 -9.06 1.61
CA LEU A 79 -0.91 -9.94 2.06
C LEU A 79 0.38 -9.63 1.30
N LEU A 80 1.42 -9.25 2.02
CA LEU A 80 2.78 -9.04 1.50
C LEU A 80 3.67 -10.17 2.00
N LEU A 81 4.32 -10.88 1.08
CA LEU A 81 5.34 -11.87 1.39
C LEU A 81 6.69 -11.34 0.95
N PHE A 82 7.55 -11.02 1.92
CA PHE A 82 8.91 -10.59 1.67
C PHE A 82 9.84 -11.80 1.67
N LEU A 83 10.72 -11.85 0.68
CA LEU A 83 11.50 -13.03 0.35
C LEU A 83 13.00 -12.71 0.36
N ARG A 84 13.79 -13.70 0.76
CA ARG A 84 15.24 -13.76 0.55
C ARG A 84 15.54 -14.76 -0.54
N TYR A 85 16.31 -14.37 -1.53
CA TYR A 85 16.71 -15.22 -2.63
C TYR A 85 17.92 -16.08 -2.22
N THR A 86 17.75 -17.39 -2.33
CA THR A 86 18.75 -18.41 -1.95
C THR A 86 19.23 -19.26 -3.13
N GLY A 87 18.74 -18.96 -4.34
CA GLY A 87 19.11 -19.66 -5.56
C GLY A 87 20.46 -19.23 -6.17
N SER A 88 20.68 -19.67 -7.41
CA SER A 88 21.91 -19.45 -8.16
C SER A 88 22.06 -18.01 -8.66
N ILE A 89 23.31 -17.54 -8.83
CA ILE A 89 23.59 -16.24 -9.44
C ILE A 89 24.54 -16.45 -10.64
N PRO A 90 24.11 -16.20 -11.88
CA PRO A 90 22.73 -15.87 -12.27
C PRO A 90 21.74 -17.04 -12.05
N PRO A 91 20.43 -16.77 -11.93
CA PRO A 91 19.41 -17.81 -11.80
C PRO A 91 19.44 -18.78 -12.98
N THR A 92 19.35 -20.08 -12.70
CA THR A 92 19.30 -21.10 -13.75
C THR A 92 17.96 -21.10 -14.49
N ASP A 93 17.94 -21.68 -15.69
CA ASP A 93 16.70 -21.86 -16.46
C ASP A 93 15.64 -22.66 -15.69
N ASP A 94 16.07 -23.60 -14.83
CA ASP A 94 15.17 -24.43 -14.04
C ASP A 94 14.55 -23.65 -12.88
N GLU A 95 15.35 -22.84 -12.18
CA GLU A 95 14.89 -21.94 -11.12
C GLU A 95 13.90 -20.89 -11.67
N ARG A 96 14.22 -20.28 -12.81
CA ARG A 96 13.32 -19.34 -13.52
C ARG A 96 12.01 -20.00 -13.89
N ARG A 97 12.07 -21.22 -14.44
CA ARG A 97 10.89 -21.97 -14.85
C ARG A 97 10.00 -22.34 -13.66
N ALA A 98 10.58 -22.77 -12.55
CA ALA A 98 9.83 -23.10 -11.33
C ALA A 98 9.04 -21.88 -10.81
N VAL A 99 9.67 -20.71 -10.73
CA VAL A 99 8.98 -19.47 -10.31
C VAL A 99 7.91 -19.07 -11.32
N ALA A 100 8.22 -19.13 -12.62
CA ALA A 100 7.28 -18.76 -13.68
C ALA A 100 6.03 -19.67 -13.69
N GLU A 101 6.22 -20.99 -13.62
CA GLU A 101 5.14 -21.97 -13.60
C GLU A 101 4.23 -21.81 -12.39
N CYS A 102 4.80 -21.56 -11.19
CA CYS A 102 4.00 -21.28 -10.00
C CYS A 102 3.11 -20.05 -10.18
N LEU A 103 3.69 -18.92 -10.62
CA LEU A 103 2.94 -17.68 -10.84
C LEU A 103 1.89 -17.82 -11.95
N GLU A 104 2.18 -18.57 -13.01
CA GLU A 104 1.21 -18.88 -14.05
C GLU A 104 0.10 -19.82 -13.56
N SER A 105 0.40 -20.76 -12.66
CA SER A 105 -0.64 -21.59 -12.04
C SER A 105 -1.56 -20.75 -11.15
N LEU A 106 -1.04 -19.76 -10.42
CA LEU A 106 -1.90 -18.81 -9.68
C LEU A 106 -2.77 -17.97 -10.61
N ASP A 107 -2.22 -17.49 -11.73
CA ASP A 107 -2.98 -16.73 -12.74
C ASP A 107 -4.10 -17.56 -13.39
N ARG A 108 -3.97 -18.90 -13.44
CA ARG A 108 -5.02 -19.83 -13.90
C ARG A 108 -5.98 -20.21 -12.78
N ALA A 109 -5.47 -20.38 -11.57
CA ALA A 109 -6.25 -20.79 -10.41
C ALA A 109 -7.25 -19.70 -10.03
N PHE A 110 -6.87 -18.42 -10.09
CA PHE A 110 -7.72 -17.33 -9.65
C PHE A 110 -7.98 -16.33 -10.78
N GLN A 111 -9.24 -15.93 -10.90
CA GLN A 111 -9.61 -14.80 -11.74
C GLN A 111 -8.77 -13.58 -11.37
N ARG A 112 -8.31 -12.84 -12.39
CA ARG A 112 -7.63 -11.58 -12.15
C ARG A 112 -8.63 -10.51 -11.72
N GLY A 113 -8.59 -10.13 -10.44
CA GLY A 113 -9.49 -9.14 -9.88
C GLY A 113 -10.97 -9.45 -10.09
N THR A 114 -11.74 -8.46 -10.56
CA THR A 114 -13.17 -8.60 -10.92
C THR A 114 -13.41 -9.38 -12.21
N GLY A 115 -12.35 -9.82 -12.91
CA GLY A 115 -12.48 -10.46 -14.23
C GLY A 115 -12.82 -9.47 -15.35
N GLY A 116 -12.76 -8.17 -15.08
CA GLY A 116 -13.20 -7.12 -15.99
C GLY A 116 -14.71 -6.89 -15.97
N ASP A 117 -15.43 -7.43 -14.97
CA ASP A 117 -16.84 -7.11 -14.74
C ASP A 117 -16.97 -5.71 -14.15
N PRO A 118 -17.58 -4.74 -14.88
CA PRO A 118 -17.77 -3.38 -14.40
C PRO A 118 -18.85 -3.26 -13.32
N ASP A 119 -19.72 -4.27 -13.17
CA ASP A 119 -20.81 -4.29 -12.19
C ASP A 119 -20.45 -5.07 -10.91
N ALA A 120 -19.20 -5.54 -10.81
CA ALA A 120 -18.73 -6.30 -9.66
C ALA A 120 -18.78 -5.47 -8.38
N LEU A 121 -19.40 -6.03 -7.33
CA LEU A 121 -19.48 -5.41 -6.01
C LEU A 121 -18.30 -5.78 -5.11
N ILE A 122 -17.60 -6.86 -5.45
CA ILE A 122 -16.42 -7.37 -4.73
C ILE A 122 -15.39 -7.90 -5.74
N LEU A 123 -14.14 -7.91 -5.31
CA LEU A 123 -13.02 -8.53 -5.99
C LEU A 123 -12.86 -9.98 -5.50
N ASP A 124 -13.57 -10.90 -6.15
CA ASP A 124 -13.55 -12.34 -5.84
C ASP A 124 -12.29 -13.08 -6.32
N GLY A 125 -11.47 -12.41 -7.12
CA GLY A 125 -10.23 -12.93 -7.66
C GLY A 125 -8.99 -12.60 -6.85
N LEU A 126 -7.84 -12.64 -7.54
CA LEU A 126 -6.53 -12.27 -7.02
C LEU A 126 -5.93 -11.15 -7.87
N LEU A 127 -5.39 -10.13 -7.21
CA LEU A 127 -4.43 -9.22 -7.83
C LEU A 127 -3.07 -9.43 -7.17
N THR A 128 -2.02 -9.54 -8.00
CA THR A 128 -0.66 -9.82 -7.55
C THR A 128 0.36 -8.97 -8.29
N MET A 129 1.43 -8.59 -7.57
CA MET A 129 2.66 -8.04 -8.12
C MET A 129 3.85 -8.76 -7.49
N VAL A 130 4.82 -9.15 -8.30
CA VAL A 130 6.13 -9.60 -7.86
C VAL A 130 7.16 -8.52 -8.16
N GLY A 131 7.87 -8.07 -7.13
CA GLY A 131 8.91 -7.06 -7.21
C GLY A 131 10.25 -7.55 -6.67
N TYR A 132 11.35 -7.00 -7.20
CA TYR A 132 12.73 -7.35 -6.85
C TYR A 132 13.46 -6.10 -6.38
N SER A 133 14.14 -6.20 -5.24
CA SER A 133 14.77 -5.07 -4.58
C SER A 133 16.15 -4.73 -5.18
N PRO A 134 16.73 -3.56 -4.84
CA PRO A 134 18.13 -3.31 -5.14
C PRO A 134 19.08 -4.34 -4.50
N ASP A 135 18.77 -4.91 -3.33
CA ASP A 135 19.55 -5.99 -2.70
C ASP A 135 19.62 -7.25 -3.56
N TYR A 136 18.52 -7.60 -4.25
CA TYR A 136 18.52 -8.72 -5.20
C TYR A 136 19.44 -8.45 -6.39
N PHE A 137 19.35 -7.26 -6.99
CA PHE A 137 20.19 -6.91 -8.14
C PHE A 137 21.66 -6.72 -7.76
N ALA A 138 21.96 -6.33 -6.52
CA ALA A 138 23.33 -6.21 -6.01
C ALA A 138 24.08 -7.54 -5.91
N LYS A 139 23.39 -8.69 -6.06
CA LYS A 139 24.03 -10.01 -6.12
C LYS A 139 24.71 -10.29 -7.46
N PHE A 140 24.31 -9.60 -8.53
CA PHE A 140 24.85 -9.82 -9.88
C PHE A 140 26.12 -8.99 -10.13
N ASP A 141 26.96 -9.46 -11.04
CA ASP A 141 28.13 -8.68 -11.52
C ASP A 141 27.70 -7.47 -12.38
N ASP A 142 26.61 -7.64 -13.15
CA ASP A 142 26.06 -6.57 -13.99
C ASP A 142 25.19 -5.60 -13.17
N SER A 143 25.28 -4.31 -13.51
CA SER A 143 24.45 -3.27 -12.89
C SER A 143 23.12 -3.10 -13.63
N LEU A 144 22.11 -2.61 -12.91
CA LEU A 144 20.86 -2.16 -13.54
C LEU A 144 21.12 -1.05 -14.57
N PRO A 145 20.37 -1.02 -15.69
CA PRO A 145 20.42 0.07 -16.65
C PRO A 145 20.13 1.41 -15.99
N GLN A 146 20.80 2.47 -16.43
CA GLN A 146 20.65 3.83 -15.88
C GLN A 146 19.22 4.38 -15.92
N ASN A 147 18.36 3.85 -16.80
CA ASN A 147 16.96 4.27 -16.91
C ASN A 147 16.03 3.57 -15.91
N VAL A 148 16.54 2.70 -15.04
CA VAL A 148 15.82 2.07 -13.94
C VAL A 148 16.23 2.76 -12.64
N ASP A 149 15.37 3.64 -12.14
CA ASP A 149 15.58 4.32 -10.86
C ASP A 149 15.13 3.43 -9.69
N LEU A 150 16.06 2.64 -9.17
CA LEU A 150 15.85 1.73 -8.04
C LEU A 150 16.97 1.89 -6.99
N PRO A 151 16.97 2.97 -6.21
CA PRO A 151 17.92 3.14 -5.12
C PRO A 151 17.59 2.25 -3.93
N PHE A 152 18.59 1.97 -3.10
CA PHE A 152 18.42 1.36 -1.78
C PHE A 152 17.49 2.22 -0.90
N PRO A 153 16.74 1.61 0.05
CA PRO A 153 15.79 2.32 0.89
C PRO A 153 16.38 3.51 1.66
N GLU A 154 17.66 3.45 2.02
CA GLU A 154 18.41 4.49 2.72
C GLU A 154 18.39 5.83 1.96
N VAL A 155 18.41 5.80 0.63
CA VAL A 155 18.30 7.02 -0.18
C VAL A 155 16.94 7.70 0.02
N VAL A 156 15.88 6.91 0.17
CA VAL A 156 14.53 7.45 0.45
C VAL A 156 14.48 8.02 1.86
N LEU A 157 15.02 7.28 2.84
CA LEU A 157 15.06 7.67 4.25
C LEU A 157 15.83 8.99 4.45
N ASP A 158 17.05 9.06 3.94
CA ASP A 158 17.88 10.28 3.98
C ASP A 158 17.16 11.46 3.30
N ALA A 159 16.57 11.23 2.12
CA ALA A 159 15.89 12.27 1.37
C ALA A 159 14.70 12.89 2.11
N VAL A 160 14.13 12.20 3.09
CA VAL A 160 12.95 12.64 3.86
C VAL A 160 13.25 12.80 5.36
N GLY A 161 14.53 12.77 5.74
CA GLY A 161 15.01 13.01 7.11
C GLY A 161 14.82 11.84 8.09
N GLU A 162 14.48 10.64 7.61
CA GLU A 162 14.24 9.46 8.47
C GLU A 162 15.53 8.63 8.64
N GLY A 163 15.64 7.88 9.74
CA GLY A 163 16.85 7.15 10.10
C GLY A 163 17.08 5.86 9.29
N GLU A 164 18.34 5.57 8.95
CA GLU A 164 18.74 4.37 8.18
C GLU A 164 18.32 3.04 8.83
N SER A 165 18.11 3.00 10.15
CA SER A 165 17.62 1.79 10.85
C SER A 165 16.22 1.33 10.40
N LYS A 166 15.50 2.18 9.66
CA LYS A 166 14.19 1.89 9.07
C LYS A 166 14.31 1.29 7.66
N ALA A 167 15.51 1.09 7.14
CA ALA A 167 15.72 0.42 5.86
C ALA A 167 15.32 -1.05 5.97
N ASP A 168 14.51 -1.50 5.01
CA ASP A 168 13.89 -2.82 5.04
C ASP A 168 14.45 -3.68 3.90
N HIS A 169 15.50 -4.45 4.22
CA HIS A 169 16.26 -5.24 3.25
C HIS A 169 15.64 -6.63 3.05
N HIS A 170 15.06 -6.81 1.88
CA HIS A 170 14.56 -8.06 1.34
C HIS A 170 15.02 -8.18 -0.11
N ASP A 171 15.06 -9.38 -0.69
CA ASP A 171 15.45 -9.57 -2.09
C ASP A 171 14.25 -9.42 -3.03
N ALA A 172 13.07 -9.87 -2.60
CA ALA A 172 11.85 -9.75 -3.38
C ALA A 172 10.61 -9.59 -2.50
N VAL A 173 9.51 -9.16 -3.12
CA VAL A 173 8.19 -9.10 -2.50
C VAL A 173 7.14 -9.68 -3.45
N VAL A 174 6.20 -10.44 -2.90
CA VAL A 174 4.94 -10.79 -3.56
C VAL A 174 3.82 -10.05 -2.84
N ALA A 175 3.27 -9.03 -3.50
CA ALA A 175 2.16 -8.24 -3.00
C ALA A 175 0.85 -8.78 -3.56
N MET A 176 -0.03 -9.28 -2.68
CA MET A 176 -1.31 -9.87 -3.03
C MET A 176 -2.47 -9.11 -2.38
N THR A 177 -3.57 -8.98 -3.09
CA THR A 177 -4.80 -8.38 -2.55
C THR A 177 -6.04 -9.07 -3.10
N SER A 178 -7.06 -9.19 -2.26
CA SER A 178 -8.36 -9.82 -2.56
C SER A 178 -9.40 -9.37 -1.55
N ASP A 179 -10.69 -9.47 -1.90
CA ASP A 179 -11.77 -9.43 -0.91
C ASP A 179 -11.99 -10.78 -0.21
N ARG A 180 -11.32 -11.84 -0.70
CA ARG A 180 -11.46 -13.23 -0.23
C ARG A 180 -10.19 -13.67 0.50
N VAL A 181 -10.30 -13.92 1.80
CA VAL A 181 -9.16 -14.35 2.63
C VAL A 181 -8.66 -15.72 2.19
N GLU A 182 -9.56 -16.64 1.84
CA GLU A 182 -9.23 -17.98 1.36
C GLU A 182 -8.37 -17.94 0.09
N VAL A 183 -8.57 -16.96 -0.79
CA VAL A 183 -7.76 -16.76 -2.00
C VAL A 183 -6.34 -16.37 -1.63
N LEU A 184 -6.18 -15.40 -0.72
CA LEU A 184 -4.85 -14.96 -0.26
C LEU A 184 -4.10 -16.09 0.45
N LEU A 185 -4.76 -16.81 1.35
CA LEU A 185 -4.16 -17.92 2.08
C LEU A 185 -3.80 -19.08 1.15
N ALA A 186 -4.66 -19.44 0.20
CA ALA A 186 -4.37 -20.51 -0.75
C ALA A 186 -3.20 -20.15 -1.68
N ALA A 187 -3.16 -18.90 -2.18
CA ALA A 187 -2.04 -18.40 -2.97
C ALA A 187 -0.74 -18.41 -2.15
N GLU A 188 -0.76 -17.95 -0.90
CA GLU A 188 0.39 -18.04 0.00
C GLU A 188 0.87 -19.49 0.18
N GLN A 189 -0.04 -20.44 0.43
CA GLN A 189 0.36 -21.84 0.64
C GLN A 189 0.92 -22.49 -0.63
N ALA A 190 0.43 -22.12 -1.81
CA ALA A 190 1.05 -22.54 -3.09
C ALA A 190 2.45 -21.95 -3.26
N LEU A 191 2.63 -20.64 -3.02
CA LEU A 191 3.95 -19.99 -3.08
C LEU A 191 4.95 -20.61 -2.09
N ARG A 192 4.46 -21.10 -0.95
CA ARG A 192 5.27 -21.80 0.06
C ARG A 192 5.54 -23.27 -0.27
N GLY A 193 4.94 -23.83 -1.32
CA GLY A 193 5.03 -25.25 -1.66
C GLY A 193 4.25 -26.18 -0.74
N ASN A 194 3.37 -25.63 0.10
CA ASN A 194 2.53 -26.41 1.01
C ASN A 194 1.28 -26.98 0.32
N ARG A 195 1.03 -26.61 -0.94
CA ARG A 195 -0.06 -27.14 -1.78
C ARG A 195 0.41 -27.40 -3.20
N SER A 196 0.14 -28.61 -3.69
CA SER A 196 0.34 -29.00 -5.09
C SER A 196 -0.85 -28.68 -5.99
N THR A 197 -1.98 -28.26 -5.43
CA THR A 197 -3.20 -27.90 -6.17
C THR A 197 -3.94 -26.77 -5.45
N VAL A 198 -4.37 -25.77 -6.22
CA VAL A 198 -5.13 -24.60 -5.76
C VAL A 198 -6.22 -24.28 -6.78
N ASN A 199 -7.47 -24.19 -6.31
CA ASN A 199 -8.66 -23.96 -7.14
C ASN A 199 -8.70 -24.87 -8.38
N ASP A 200 -8.54 -26.17 -8.15
CA ASP A 200 -8.46 -27.24 -9.17
C ASP A 200 -7.34 -27.11 -10.21
N VAL A 201 -6.38 -26.21 -9.98
CA VAL A 201 -5.19 -26.04 -10.82
C VAL A 201 -3.96 -26.61 -10.12
N ASP A 202 -3.23 -27.46 -10.81
CA ASP A 202 -1.97 -28.00 -10.33
C ASP A 202 -0.88 -26.91 -10.26
N VAL A 203 -0.12 -26.94 -9.17
CA VAL A 203 1.03 -26.09 -8.89
C VAL A 203 2.25 -27.02 -8.84
N PRO A 204 2.92 -27.25 -10.00
CA PRO A 204 3.93 -28.31 -10.11
C PRO A 204 5.24 -27.97 -9.39
N SER A 205 5.48 -26.68 -9.15
CA SER A 205 6.73 -26.15 -8.62
C SER A 205 6.45 -25.03 -7.62
N ALA A 206 7.28 -24.95 -6.58
CA ALA A 206 7.17 -23.97 -5.53
C ALA A 206 8.38 -23.01 -5.58
N PRO A 207 8.17 -21.69 -5.50
CA PRO A 207 9.26 -20.72 -5.40
C PRO A 207 10.15 -20.93 -4.16
N THR A 208 9.70 -21.68 -3.16
CA THR A 208 10.47 -21.96 -1.93
C THR A 208 11.75 -22.76 -2.14
N GLU A 209 11.95 -23.36 -3.32
CA GLU A 209 13.25 -23.97 -3.67
C GLU A 209 14.35 -22.90 -3.84
N VAL A 210 13.98 -21.66 -4.15
CA VAL A 210 14.90 -20.54 -4.43
C VAL A 210 14.65 -19.30 -3.57
N PHE A 211 13.60 -19.33 -2.76
CA PHE A 211 13.24 -18.26 -1.83
C PHE A 211 12.96 -18.79 -0.43
N GLU A 212 13.48 -18.07 0.55
CA GLU A 212 13.01 -18.17 1.93
C GLU A 212 12.05 -17.01 2.22
N VAL A 213 10.92 -17.30 2.89
CA VAL A 213 10.03 -16.23 3.35
C VAL A 213 10.63 -15.58 4.58
N ALA A 214 11.10 -14.35 4.43
CA ALA A 214 11.74 -13.57 5.47
C ALA A 214 10.72 -12.88 6.38
N GLU A 215 9.65 -12.33 5.79
CA GLU A 215 8.61 -11.64 6.52
C GLU A 215 7.26 -11.78 5.83
N ARG A 216 6.20 -11.69 6.64
CA ARG A 216 4.81 -11.69 6.20
C ARG A 216 4.12 -10.49 6.84
N ARG A 217 3.55 -9.60 6.01
CA ARG A 217 2.72 -8.49 6.49
C ARG A 217 1.31 -8.63 5.95
N THR A 218 0.32 -8.47 6.83
CA THR A 218 -1.09 -8.46 6.47
C THR A 218 -1.72 -7.12 6.79
N GLY A 219 -2.82 -6.82 6.09
CA GLY A 219 -3.65 -5.71 6.48
C GLY A 219 -5.05 -5.81 5.91
N PHE A 220 -5.90 -4.90 6.36
CA PHE A 220 -7.29 -4.78 5.94
C PHE A 220 -7.68 -3.33 5.65
N LYS A 221 -8.67 -3.15 4.79
CA LYS A 221 -9.29 -1.87 4.46
C LYS A 221 -10.76 -2.11 4.16
N GLY A 222 -11.60 -1.09 4.22
CA GLY A 222 -12.95 -1.17 3.67
C GLY A 222 -14.05 -0.82 4.65
N GLU A 223 -15.17 -0.40 4.06
CA GLU A 223 -16.33 0.12 4.76
C GLU A 223 -16.91 -0.92 5.73
N GLY A 224 -17.20 -0.46 6.95
CA GLY A 224 -17.63 -1.26 8.10
C GLY A 224 -16.58 -2.25 8.61
N LEU A 225 -15.69 -2.78 7.77
CA LEU A 225 -14.59 -3.65 8.19
C LEU A 225 -13.63 -2.89 9.10
N MET A 226 -13.33 -1.64 8.74
CA MET A 226 -12.42 -0.77 9.48
C MET A 226 -12.87 -0.54 10.93
N SER A 227 -14.04 0.06 11.10
CA SER A 227 -14.59 0.42 12.41
C SER A 227 -14.75 -0.80 13.32
N ARG A 228 -15.28 -1.90 12.80
CA ARG A 228 -15.47 -3.14 13.57
C ARG A 228 -14.16 -3.72 14.09
N LYS A 229 -13.11 -3.77 13.25
CA LYS A 229 -11.82 -4.35 13.66
C LYS A 229 -11.10 -3.48 14.67
N LEU A 230 -11.07 -2.16 14.45
CA LEU A 230 -10.43 -1.24 15.38
C LEU A 230 -11.12 -1.27 16.76
N ALA A 231 -12.46 -1.30 16.79
CA ALA A 231 -13.21 -1.41 18.05
C ALA A 231 -12.95 -2.76 18.76
N ALA A 232 -12.93 -3.86 18.01
CA ALA A 232 -12.79 -5.21 18.59
C ALA A 232 -11.38 -5.55 19.07
N GLU A 233 -10.35 -5.08 18.37
CA GLU A 233 -8.97 -5.54 18.59
C GLU A 233 -8.12 -4.53 19.39
N VAL A 234 -8.40 -3.23 19.25
CA VAL A 234 -7.63 -2.16 19.91
C VAL A 234 -8.50 -1.15 20.66
N GLY A 235 -9.83 -1.33 20.67
CA GLY A 235 -10.76 -0.52 21.47
C GLY A 235 -11.10 0.86 20.89
N ILE A 236 -10.75 1.12 19.62
CA ILE A 236 -11.02 2.41 18.97
C ILE A 236 -12.38 2.35 18.26
N ASP A 237 -13.39 3.03 18.82
CA ASP A 237 -14.77 3.07 18.31
C ASP A 237 -15.16 4.39 17.63
N ALA A 238 -14.23 5.34 17.53
CA ALA A 238 -14.46 6.66 16.93
C ALA A 238 -14.54 6.66 15.38
N VAL A 239 -14.17 5.55 14.72
CA VAL A 239 -14.20 5.44 13.26
C VAL A 239 -15.64 5.16 12.78
N SER A 240 -16.18 6.02 11.91
CA SER A 240 -17.50 5.78 11.29
C SER A 240 -17.51 4.46 10.50
N GLU A 241 -18.64 3.74 10.57
CA GLU A 241 -18.86 2.53 9.76
C GLU A 241 -18.80 2.80 8.26
N GLU A 242 -19.09 4.03 7.85
CA GLU A 242 -19.04 4.48 6.45
C GLU A 242 -17.62 4.75 5.96
N SER A 243 -16.62 4.73 6.86
CA SER A 243 -15.24 4.99 6.50
C SER A 243 -14.52 3.71 6.05
N PRO A 244 -13.89 3.71 4.87
CA PRO A 244 -13.06 2.61 4.45
C PRO A 244 -11.64 2.65 5.08
N SER A 245 -11.28 3.70 5.80
CA SER A 245 -9.91 3.99 6.26
C SER A 245 -9.85 4.31 7.75
N ALA A 246 -8.72 4.05 8.39
CA ALA A 246 -8.54 4.23 9.84
C ALA A 246 -8.69 5.68 10.34
N MET A 247 -8.30 6.67 9.53
CA MET A 247 -8.38 8.09 9.91
C MET A 247 -9.74 8.73 9.61
N GLY A 248 -10.73 7.95 9.19
CA GLY A 248 -12.11 8.40 9.08
C GLY A 248 -12.52 8.95 7.72
N TYR A 249 -11.60 9.13 6.76
CA TYR A 249 -11.93 9.64 5.42
C TYR A 249 -11.57 8.66 4.31
N LYS A 250 -12.40 8.63 3.26
CA LYS A 250 -12.08 7.89 2.04
C LYS A 250 -10.86 8.50 1.33
N SER A 251 -10.13 7.63 0.67
CA SER A 251 -8.94 7.95 -0.13
C SER A 251 -9.11 7.35 -1.53
N GLY A 252 -8.10 7.46 -2.41
CA GLY A 252 -8.17 6.75 -3.69
C GLY A 252 -8.97 7.47 -4.78
N PHE A 253 -9.30 8.75 -4.59
CA PHE A 253 -9.95 9.60 -5.60
C PHE A 253 -9.25 9.50 -6.96
N SER A 254 -10.02 9.17 -8.01
CA SER A 254 -9.47 8.91 -9.34
C SER A 254 -8.75 10.13 -9.93
N GLU A 255 -9.21 11.34 -9.61
CA GLU A 255 -8.62 12.61 -10.05
C GLU A 255 -7.39 13.04 -9.23
N ASN A 256 -7.04 12.30 -8.18
CA ASN A 256 -5.88 12.57 -7.33
C ASN A 256 -4.85 11.42 -7.34
N GLN A 257 -4.89 10.55 -8.36
CA GLN A 257 -3.96 9.42 -8.56
C GLN A 257 -3.27 9.50 -9.92
N ALA A 258 -2.03 9.03 -10.00
CA ALA A 258 -1.36 8.91 -11.28
C ALA A 258 -2.02 7.82 -12.13
N THR A 259 -2.09 8.04 -13.45
CA THR A 259 -2.57 6.98 -14.36
C THR A 259 -1.58 5.82 -14.41
N GLU A 260 -2.07 4.60 -14.70
CA GLU A 260 -1.19 3.42 -14.89
C GLU A 260 -0.14 3.66 -15.98
N ARG A 261 -0.51 4.43 -17.00
CA ARG A 261 0.39 4.86 -18.06
C ARG A 261 1.50 5.77 -17.53
N ARG A 262 1.20 6.70 -16.61
CA ARG A 262 2.18 7.62 -16.00
C ARG A 262 3.25 6.85 -15.23
N VAL A 263 2.83 5.85 -14.44
CA VAL A 263 3.72 5.06 -13.56
C VAL A 263 4.46 3.92 -14.26
N THR A 264 4.20 3.68 -15.56
CA THR A 264 4.85 2.61 -16.34
C THR A 264 6.21 3.06 -16.91
N ILE A 265 7.23 2.22 -16.74
CA ILE A 265 8.56 2.34 -17.39
C ILE A 265 8.39 2.21 -18.91
N ARG A 266 8.92 3.18 -19.66
CA ARG A 266 8.63 3.32 -21.09
C ARG A 266 9.61 2.60 -22.01
N GLU A 267 10.87 2.52 -21.63
CA GLU A 267 11.96 2.10 -22.49
C GLU A 267 12.94 1.20 -21.72
N GLY A 268 13.83 0.55 -22.47
CA GLY A 268 14.81 -0.39 -21.92
C GLY A 268 14.22 -1.77 -21.63
N PRO A 269 15.01 -2.67 -21.01
CA PRO A 269 14.64 -4.06 -20.85
C PRO A 269 13.37 -4.27 -20.03
N PHE A 270 13.16 -3.42 -19.02
CA PHE A 270 12.00 -3.45 -18.14
C PHE A 270 10.81 -2.61 -18.64
N ALA A 271 10.77 -2.19 -19.91
CA ALA A 271 9.63 -1.50 -20.48
C ALA A 271 8.32 -2.28 -20.26
N GLY A 272 7.30 -1.59 -19.75
CA GLY A 272 6.04 -2.17 -19.30
C GLY A 272 5.98 -2.50 -17.80
N GLY A 273 7.11 -2.49 -17.10
CA GLY A 273 7.20 -2.58 -15.64
C GLY A 273 6.94 -1.25 -14.93
N THR A 274 7.15 -1.23 -13.62
CA THR A 274 7.05 -0.06 -12.74
C THR A 274 7.98 -0.23 -11.54
N THR A 275 8.09 0.78 -10.67
CA THR A 275 8.68 0.61 -9.34
C THR A 275 7.57 0.56 -8.29
N LEU A 276 7.82 -0.15 -7.20
CA LEU A 276 6.94 -0.30 -6.04
C LEU A 276 7.68 0.22 -4.81
N HIS A 277 7.03 1.13 -4.07
CA HIS A 277 7.46 1.49 -2.73
C HIS A 277 6.53 0.83 -1.71
N VAL A 278 7.10 0.27 -0.66
CA VAL A 278 6.37 -0.30 0.47
C VAL A 278 6.83 0.37 1.75
N SER A 279 5.88 0.81 2.58
CA SER A 279 6.18 1.33 3.92
C SER A 279 5.35 0.61 4.98
N ARG A 280 5.94 0.36 6.13
CA ARG A 280 5.22 0.07 7.38
C ARG A 280 5.23 1.34 8.22
N LEU A 281 4.07 1.75 8.70
CA LEU A 281 3.92 2.89 9.61
C LEU A 281 3.01 2.52 10.78
N THR A 282 3.16 3.20 11.90
CA THR A 282 2.19 3.22 13.01
C THR A 282 1.28 4.44 12.91
N LEU A 283 0.14 4.39 13.59
CA LEU A 283 -0.90 5.40 13.61
C LEU A 283 -1.32 5.70 15.06
N ASP A 284 -1.19 6.95 15.48
CA ASP A 284 -1.77 7.43 16.73
C ASP A 284 -3.21 7.91 16.49
N LEU A 285 -4.14 6.96 16.46
CA LEU A 285 -5.56 7.24 16.24
C LEU A 285 -6.24 7.87 17.45
N ASP A 286 -5.79 7.61 18.67
CA ASP A 286 -6.37 8.22 19.87
C ASP A 286 -6.17 9.73 19.83
N SER A 287 -4.92 10.18 19.62
CA SER A 287 -4.62 11.61 19.47
C SER A 287 -5.33 12.22 18.25
N TRP A 288 -5.48 11.46 17.16
CA TRP A 288 -6.22 11.93 15.98
C TRP A 288 -7.70 12.20 16.30
N TYR A 289 -8.37 11.25 16.97
CA TYR A 289 -9.80 11.34 17.27
C TYR A 289 -10.15 12.22 18.47
N ASP A 290 -9.17 12.61 19.29
CA ASP A 290 -9.31 13.67 20.31
C ASP A 290 -9.48 15.06 19.68
N LEU A 291 -9.11 15.24 18.40
CA LEU A 291 -9.32 16.49 17.68
C LEU A 291 -10.79 16.72 17.29
N PRO A 292 -11.26 17.98 17.32
CA PRO A 292 -12.48 18.38 16.63
C PRO A 292 -12.48 17.94 15.16
N GLU A 293 -13.66 17.61 14.63
CA GLU A 293 -13.78 17.18 13.23
C GLU A 293 -13.34 18.27 12.23
N SER A 294 -13.52 19.56 12.56
CA SER A 294 -12.98 20.68 11.78
C SER A 294 -11.47 20.57 11.61
N ASP A 295 -10.76 20.35 12.71
CA ASP A 295 -9.30 20.33 12.73
C ASP A 295 -8.79 19.10 11.98
N ARG A 296 -9.50 17.96 12.07
CA ARG A 296 -9.23 16.78 11.24
C ARG A 296 -9.45 17.05 9.75
N VAL A 297 -10.47 17.81 9.38
CA VAL A 297 -10.72 18.22 7.98
C VAL A 297 -9.59 19.10 7.47
N ASP A 298 -9.20 20.12 8.24
CA ASP A 298 -8.12 21.05 7.87
C ASP A 298 -6.79 20.30 7.66
N ARG A 299 -6.47 19.40 8.59
CA ARG A 299 -5.25 18.59 8.57
C ARG A 299 -5.26 17.49 7.51
N MET A 300 -6.40 16.92 7.17
CA MET A 300 -6.50 15.88 6.13
C MET A 300 -6.53 16.47 4.72
N PHE A 301 -7.28 17.56 4.50
CA PHE A 301 -7.56 18.11 3.17
C PHE A 301 -6.81 19.41 2.92
N SER A 302 -7.35 20.52 3.41
CA SER A 302 -6.72 21.84 3.48
C SER A 302 -7.54 22.76 4.41
N PRO A 303 -6.98 23.88 4.89
CA PRO A 303 -7.72 24.90 5.66
C PRO A 303 -8.92 25.52 4.92
N ASP A 304 -8.98 25.38 3.59
CA ASP A 304 -10.13 25.84 2.80
C ASP A 304 -11.31 24.88 2.86
N HIS A 305 -11.14 23.68 3.44
CA HIS A 305 -12.20 22.69 3.53
C HIS A 305 -13.09 22.94 4.75
N THR A 306 -14.35 22.49 4.68
CA THR A 306 -15.27 22.48 5.82
C THR A 306 -15.86 21.09 5.97
N VAL A 307 -16.32 20.77 7.18
CA VAL A 307 -16.99 19.50 7.48
C VAL A 307 -18.16 19.26 6.52
N GLU A 308 -18.94 20.29 6.20
CA GLU A 308 -20.07 20.20 5.27
C GLU A 308 -19.64 19.97 3.82
N MET A 309 -18.46 20.44 3.41
CA MET A 309 -17.94 20.19 2.05
C MET A 309 -17.40 18.78 1.88
N VAL A 310 -16.78 18.23 2.94
CA VAL A 310 -16.21 16.88 2.95
C VAL A 310 -17.33 15.84 3.12
N GLY A 311 -18.26 16.11 4.04
CA GLY A 311 -19.31 15.18 4.46
C GLY A 311 -18.76 13.97 5.23
N GLU A 312 -19.67 13.13 5.71
CA GLU A 312 -19.30 11.91 6.45
C GLU A 312 -18.36 11.04 5.61
N ALA A 313 -17.20 10.71 6.17
CA ALA A 313 -16.14 9.94 5.54
C ALA A 313 -15.67 10.43 4.14
N GLY A 314 -15.89 11.69 3.80
CA GLY A 314 -15.53 12.25 2.49
C GLY A 314 -16.55 11.95 1.38
N LYS A 315 -17.77 11.52 1.72
CA LYS A 315 -18.81 11.16 0.73
C LYS A 315 -19.17 12.30 -0.23
N PHE A 316 -19.06 13.56 0.19
CA PHE A 316 -19.41 14.70 -0.68
C PHE A 316 -18.29 15.11 -1.64
N LEU A 317 -17.10 14.53 -1.52
CA LEU A 317 -15.97 14.78 -2.42
C LEU A 317 -16.08 14.02 -3.76
N ALA A 318 -17.01 13.07 -3.91
CA ALA A 318 -17.18 12.31 -5.16
C ALA A 318 -15.86 11.69 -5.68
N SER A 319 -15.35 12.10 -6.85
CA SER A 319 -14.13 11.59 -7.51
C SER A 319 -12.86 12.42 -7.26
N ASP A 320 -12.96 13.56 -6.59
CA ASP A 320 -11.86 14.49 -6.37
C ASP A 320 -11.86 15.01 -4.93
N SER A 321 -10.69 15.02 -4.29
CA SER A 321 -10.50 15.70 -3.00
C SER A 321 -10.82 17.21 -3.00
N ARG A 322 -11.00 17.84 -4.18
CA ARG A 322 -11.27 19.27 -4.41
C ARG A 322 -10.11 20.22 -4.09
N VAL A 323 -8.93 19.68 -3.79
CA VAL A 323 -7.68 20.45 -3.74
C VAL A 323 -7.23 20.78 -5.17
N ASN A 324 -7.19 22.07 -5.49
CA ASN A 324 -6.78 22.58 -6.80
C ASN A 324 -5.36 23.20 -6.78
N GLU A 325 -4.90 23.70 -7.93
CA GLU A 325 -3.58 24.34 -8.08
C GLU A 325 -3.36 25.54 -7.14
N GLU A 326 -4.39 26.37 -6.94
CA GLU A 326 -4.30 27.55 -6.07
C GLU A 326 -4.10 27.13 -4.61
N MET A 327 -4.88 26.16 -4.14
CA MET A 327 -4.74 25.58 -2.80
C MET A 327 -3.36 24.92 -2.64
N ALA A 328 -2.89 24.18 -3.63
CA ALA A 328 -1.56 23.56 -3.60
C ALA A 328 -0.42 24.60 -3.53
N ALA A 329 -0.55 25.70 -4.26
CA ALA A 329 0.40 26.82 -4.22
C ALA A 329 0.34 27.63 -2.91
N ALA A 330 -0.79 27.59 -2.20
CA ALA A 330 -1.01 28.32 -0.96
C ALA A 330 -0.37 27.67 0.29
N THR A 331 0.35 26.55 0.17
CA THR A 331 0.94 25.83 1.32
C THR A 331 1.80 26.72 2.24
N THR A 332 2.68 27.55 1.67
CA THR A 332 3.49 28.52 2.44
C THR A 332 2.64 29.64 3.07
N GLU A 333 1.59 30.10 2.38
CA GLU A 333 0.72 31.14 2.93
C GLU A 333 -0.13 30.59 4.08
N HIS A 334 -0.73 29.42 3.92
CA HIS A 334 -1.52 28.76 4.98
C HIS A 334 -0.67 28.42 6.21
N THR A 335 0.62 28.08 6.02
CA THR A 335 1.57 27.96 7.13
C THR A 335 1.64 29.24 7.97
N ARG A 336 1.59 30.41 7.33
CA ARG A 336 1.73 31.71 7.98
C ARG A 336 0.42 32.26 8.55
N THR A 337 -0.69 32.07 7.84
CA THR A 337 -1.98 32.67 8.20
C THR A 337 -2.84 31.75 9.04
N GLU A 338 -2.89 30.46 8.70
CA GLU A 338 -3.75 29.46 9.34
C GLU A 338 -3.00 28.60 10.35
N GLY A 339 -1.67 28.49 10.22
CA GLY A 339 -0.85 27.61 11.06
C GLY A 339 -1.08 26.12 10.78
N VAL A 340 -1.76 25.76 9.69
CA VAL A 340 -2.04 24.38 9.30
C VAL A 340 -1.95 24.20 7.78
N VAL A 341 -1.39 23.08 7.33
CA VAL A 341 -1.35 22.70 5.92
C VAL A 341 -1.83 21.26 5.77
N GLY A 342 -2.88 21.06 4.98
CA GLY A 342 -3.52 19.75 4.86
C GLY A 342 -2.66 18.69 4.17
N HIS A 343 -2.83 17.43 4.55
CA HIS A 343 -2.14 16.29 3.93
C HIS A 343 -2.39 16.21 2.43
N THR A 344 -3.64 16.37 2.00
CA THR A 344 -4.01 16.34 0.59
C THR A 344 -3.48 17.57 -0.15
N GLN A 345 -3.48 18.74 0.49
CA GLN A 345 -2.85 19.96 -0.01
C GLN A 345 -1.36 19.76 -0.33
N LYS A 346 -0.60 19.14 0.59
CA LYS A 346 0.82 18.81 0.39
C LYS A 346 1.04 17.76 -0.68
N LEU A 347 0.18 16.75 -0.77
CA LEU A 347 0.23 15.79 -1.88
C LEU A 347 -0.01 16.47 -3.23
N ALA A 348 -0.89 17.47 -3.29
CA ALA A 348 -1.17 18.20 -4.51
C ALA A 348 -0.03 19.15 -4.91
N SER A 349 0.70 19.74 -3.96
CA SER A 349 1.88 20.56 -4.26
C SER A 349 3.04 19.77 -4.86
N ALA A 350 3.06 18.44 -4.65
CA ALA A 350 4.00 17.54 -5.29
C ALA A 350 3.70 17.20 -6.75
N ARG A 351 2.57 17.63 -7.32
CA ARG A 351 2.20 17.29 -8.71
C ARG A 351 3.22 17.86 -9.70
N ASP A 352 3.22 17.31 -10.92
CA ASP A 352 4.13 17.81 -11.97
C ASP A 352 3.66 19.13 -12.60
N GLU A 353 4.39 19.63 -13.59
CA GLU A 353 4.10 20.91 -14.23
C GLU A 353 2.74 20.98 -14.94
N ASN A 354 2.10 19.82 -15.20
CA ASN A 354 0.74 19.74 -15.74
C ASN A 354 -0.29 19.46 -14.65
N PHE A 355 0.12 19.58 -13.39
CA PHE A 355 -0.66 19.24 -12.21
C PHE A 355 -1.13 17.78 -12.18
N GLU A 356 -0.36 16.88 -12.80
CA GLU A 356 -0.62 15.44 -12.73
C GLU A 356 0.03 14.82 -11.47
N PRO A 357 -0.66 13.92 -10.75
CA PRO A 357 -0.04 13.17 -9.66
C PRO A 357 1.12 12.28 -10.14
N ARG A 358 2.16 12.17 -9.32
CA ARG A 358 3.38 11.40 -9.65
C ARG A 358 3.26 9.91 -9.34
N ILE A 359 2.54 9.55 -8.28
CA ILE A 359 2.40 8.18 -7.78
C ILE A 359 0.97 7.65 -7.90
N LEU A 360 0.84 6.33 -8.01
CA LEU A 360 -0.42 5.61 -7.93
C LEU A 360 -0.42 4.74 -6.67
N ARG A 361 -1.24 5.11 -5.69
CA ARG A 361 -1.40 4.35 -4.45
C ARG A 361 -2.20 3.08 -4.73
N ARG A 362 -1.71 1.95 -4.24
CA ARG A 362 -2.38 0.65 -4.36
C ARG A 362 -3.03 0.20 -3.07
N SER A 363 -2.47 0.57 -1.92
CA SER A 363 -3.07 0.22 -0.63
C SER A 363 -2.49 1.03 0.52
N GLU A 364 -3.30 1.18 1.56
CA GLU A 364 -2.98 1.67 2.90
C GLU A 364 -3.62 0.72 3.92
N ALA A 365 -3.35 -0.58 3.76
CA ALA A 365 -4.02 -1.63 4.53
C ALA A 365 -3.61 -1.57 6.00
N ILE A 366 -4.61 -1.41 6.87
CA ILE A 366 -4.47 -1.29 8.32
C ILE A 366 -4.15 -2.65 8.93
N THR A 367 -3.35 -2.63 9.98
CA THR A 367 -2.91 -3.80 10.75
C THR A 367 -2.95 -3.40 12.22
N VAL A 368 -3.34 -4.35 13.05
CA VAL A 368 -3.36 -4.20 14.51
C VAL A 368 -2.47 -5.26 15.17
N ASP A 369 -1.57 -5.84 14.37
CA ASP A 369 -0.65 -6.87 14.80
C ASP A 369 0.30 -6.28 15.85
N GLY A 370 0.36 -6.88 17.04
CA GLY A 370 1.19 -6.40 18.14
C GLY A 370 0.50 -5.44 19.12
N GLY A 371 -0.79 -5.15 18.92
CA GLY A 371 -1.59 -4.31 19.82
C GLY A 371 -1.49 -2.80 19.56
N GLU A 372 -0.75 -2.40 18.52
CA GLU A 372 -0.67 -1.03 18.03
C GLU A 372 -1.33 -0.95 16.66
N VAL A 373 -1.94 0.19 16.34
CA VAL A 373 -2.48 0.44 15.00
C VAL A 373 -1.34 0.85 14.09
N GLY A 374 -1.19 0.14 12.97
CA GLY A 374 -0.32 0.55 11.89
C GLY A 374 -0.97 0.33 10.54
N PHE A 375 -0.17 0.48 9.50
CA PHE A 375 -0.57 0.13 8.15
C PHE A 375 0.61 -0.17 7.24
N ASN A 376 0.31 -0.93 6.20
CA ASN A 376 1.23 -1.19 5.10
C ASN A 376 0.79 -0.33 3.91
N PHE A 377 1.58 0.69 3.62
CA PHE A 377 1.40 1.55 2.45
C PHE A 377 2.09 0.92 1.25
N THR A 378 1.40 0.85 0.11
CA THR A 378 1.98 0.47 -1.17
C THR A 378 1.63 1.48 -2.26
N SER A 379 2.64 1.93 -3.00
CA SER A 379 2.46 2.76 -4.19
C SER A 379 3.32 2.25 -5.34
N VAL A 380 2.84 2.49 -6.56
CA VAL A 380 3.62 2.30 -7.77
C VAL A 380 3.89 3.63 -8.46
N GLN A 381 5.07 3.74 -9.04
CA GLN A 381 5.55 4.96 -9.68
C GLN A 381 6.61 4.61 -10.72
N ARG A 382 6.87 5.49 -11.69
CA ARG A 382 7.83 5.17 -12.75
C ARG A 382 9.25 5.10 -12.21
N THR A 383 9.58 6.03 -11.31
CA THR A 383 10.89 6.16 -10.67
C THR A 383 10.68 6.25 -9.16
N ILE A 384 11.60 5.73 -8.34
CA ILE A 384 11.53 5.96 -6.88
C ILE A 384 11.66 7.44 -6.54
N THR A 385 12.32 8.22 -7.40
CA THR A 385 12.38 9.69 -7.33
C THR A 385 10.98 10.32 -7.32
N ASP A 386 10.02 9.83 -8.12
CA ASP A 386 8.63 10.31 -8.11
C ASP A 386 8.01 10.15 -6.69
N PHE A 387 8.34 9.06 -5.98
CA PHE A 387 7.92 8.83 -4.59
C PHE A 387 8.65 9.76 -3.62
N ILE A 388 9.97 9.93 -3.76
CA ILE A 388 10.77 10.82 -2.92
C ILE A 388 10.26 12.26 -3.02
N GLU A 389 9.99 12.77 -4.23
CA GLU A 389 9.45 14.11 -4.45
C GLU A 389 8.08 14.28 -3.75
N THR A 390 7.21 13.28 -3.89
CA THR A 390 5.90 13.26 -3.20
C THR A 390 6.06 13.29 -1.68
N ARG A 391 6.95 12.45 -1.14
CA ARG A 391 7.16 12.38 0.31
C ARG A 391 7.85 13.62 0.86
N ARG A 392 8.77 14.24 0.11
CA ARG A 392 9.42 15.51 0.46
C ARG A 392 8.42 16.64 0.59
N ALA A 393 7.52 16.80 -0.38
CA ALA A 393 6.45 17.79 -0.29
C ALA A 393 5.52 17.57 0.93
N MET A 394 5.38 16.32 1.36
CA MET A 394 4.65 16.01 2.59
C MET A 394 5.44 16.29 3.86
N THR A 395 6.78 16.14 3.86
CA THR A 395 7.64 16.33 5.06
C THR A 395 8.10 17.76 5.26
N PHE A 396 8.34 18.48 4.15
CA PHE A 396 8.94 19.80 4.16
C PHE A 396 7.96 20.77 3.50
N VAL A 397 7.46 21.71 4.29
CA VAL A 397 6.79 22.89 3.77
C VAL A 397 7.79 24.04 3.82
N ASP A 398 7.91 24.78 2.72
CA ASP A 398 8.75 25.98 2.68
C ASP A 398 8.18 27.00 3.67
N GLY A 399 8.88 27.20 4.81
CA GLY A 399 8.52 28.17 5.85
C GLY A 399 8.63 29.64 5.39
N GLY A 400 9.06 29.85 4.14
CA GLY A 400 9.29 31.14 3.53
C GLY A 400 10.53 31.85 4.05
N ASP A 401 10.95 32.90 3.33
CA ASP A 401 12.22 33.59 3.52
C ASP A 401 12.46 34.13 4.96
N ASP A 402 13.19 33.36 5.78
CA ASP A 402 14.01 33.93 6.84
C ASP A 402 15.31 34.48 6.21
N PRO A 403 15.58 35.80 6.30
CA PRO A 403 16.81 36.40 5.77
C PRO A 403 18.10 35.88 6.44
N SER A 404 18.00 35.02 7.46
CA SER A 404 19.14 34.32 8.08
C SER A 404 19.58 33.03 7.35
N GLY A 405 18.83 32.58 6.34
CA GLY A 405 19.26 31.52 5.43
C GLY A 405 19.07 30.08 5.93
N GLY A 406 18.12 29.84 6.83
CA GLY A 406 17.77 28.48 7.23
C GLY A 406 16.33 28.34 7.71
N SER A 407 15.65 27.32 7.19
CA SER A 407 14.67 26.47 7.88
C SER A 407 13.44 26.20 7.01
N SER A 408 13.52 25.18 6.14
CA SER A 408 12.36 24.30 5.97
C SER A 408 12.07 23.72 7.34
N CYS A 409 10.85 23.82 7.88
CA CYS A 409 10.54 23.21 9.18
C CYS A 409 10.56 21.68 9.02
N PRO A 410 11.57 20.95 9.52
CA PRO A 410 11.63 19.50 9.39
C PRO A 410 10.89 18.92 10.58
N PHE A 411 9.66 18.41 10.39
CA PHE A 411 8.87 17.95 11.53
C PHE A 411 9.18 16.52 12.00
N HIS A 412 9.82 15.67 11.18
CA HIS A 412 10.09 14.29 11.59
C HIS A 412 11.41 13.79 11.02
N GLY A 413 12.44 13.76 11.87
CA GLY A 413 13.62 12.93 11.68
C GLY A 413 13.98 12.21 12.97
N ASP A 414 14.53 11.00 12.85
CA ASP A 414 14.86 10.11 13.97
C ASP A 414 16.10 10.57 14.76
N GLY A 415 16.09 11.82 15.22
CA GLY A 415 16.98 12.29 16.26
C GLY A 415 16.56 11.71 17.61
N PRO A 416 17.50 11.24 18.44
CA PRO A 416 17.17 10.71 19.76
C PRO A 416 16.60 11.86 20.60
N THR A 417 15.30 11.77 20.94
CA THR A 417 14.70 12.50 22.06
C THR A 417 15.18 13.94 22.21
N ASP A 418 14.74 14.88 21.38
CA ASP A 418 14.68 16.28 21.84
C ASP A 418 13.35 16.53 22.57
N ARG A 419 13.11 15.70 23.60
CA ARG A 419 12.59 16.26 24.84
C ARG A 419 13.75 17.12 25.31
N SER A 420 13.65 18.43 25.08
CA SER A 420 14.62 19.43 25.52
C SER A 420 15.34 18.95 26.79
N ALA A 421 16.66 18.87 26.74
CA ALA A 421 17.50 18.40 27.86
C ALA A 421 17.23 19.13 29.19
N ASP A 422 16.47 20.23 29.14
CA ASP A 422 16.11 21.10 30.26
C ASP A 422 14.60 21.07 30.61
N GLY A 423 13.75 20.31 29.89
CA GLY A 423 12.31 20.23 30.14
C GLY A 423 11.53 21.53 29.90
N ASP A 424 12.12 22.48 29.16
CA ASP A 424 11.52 23.77 28.83
C ASP A 424 10.69 23.67 27.53
N PRO A 425 9.36 23.80 27.59
CA PRO A 425 8.49 23.71 26.42
C PRO A 425 8.59 24.92 25.48
N SER A 426 9.30 25.99 25.86
CA SER A 426 9.48 27.19 25.03
C SER A 426 10.61 27.09 24.00
N ARG A 427 11.27 25.91 23.89
CA ARG A 427 12.38 25.66 22.96
C ARG A 427 12.12 24.56 21.91
N ARG A 428 10.87 24.12 21.71
CA ARG A 428 10.52 23.55 20.40
C ARG A 428 10.85 24.64 19.38
N GLY A 429 11.66 24.37 18.37
CA GLY A 429 11.96 25.37 17.34
C GLY A 429 10.66 26.02 16.88
N ASP A 430 10.62 27.35 16.86
CA ASP A 430 9.45 28.18 16.55
C ASP A 430 8.91 27.91 15.12
N CYS A 431 8.25 26.78 14.93
CA CYS A 431 7.42 26.52 13.77
C CYS A 431 6.03 26.11 14.25
N PRO A 432 5.09 27.07 14.37
CA PRO A 432 3.73 26.83 14.84
C PRO A 432 2.86 26.15 13.77
N LEU A 433 3.44 25.22 13.00
CA LEU A 433 2.79 24.56 11.88
C LEU A 433 2.24 23.19 12.29
N ASP A 434 0.93 23.02 12.12
CA ASP A 434 0.30 21.71 12.05
C ASP A 434 0.49 21.11 10.65
N ASP A 435 1.41 20.16 10.55
CA ASP A 435 1.85 19.59 9.28
C ASP A 435 0.95 18.44 8.78
N GLY A 436 -0.36 18.72 8.73
CA GLY A 436 -1.39 17.80 8.30
C GLY A 436 -1.49 16.58 9.21
N ILE A 437 -1.22 15.39 8.67
CA ILE A 437 -1.34 14.13 9.42
C ILE A 437 -0.02 13.55 9.91
N LEU A 438 1.13 14.20 9.65
CA LEU A 438 2.43 13.58 9.91
C LEU A 438 2.70 13.31 11.40
N GLU A 439 2.17 14.14 12.29
CA GLU A 439 2.36 13.94 13.73
C GLU A 439 1.68 12.67 14.27
N PHE A 440 0.70 12.12 13.53
CA PHE A 440 0.00 10.88 13.86
C PHE A 440 0.64 9.64 13.23
N LEU A 441 1.76 9.82 12.52
CA LEU A 441 2.41 8.78 11.73
C LEU A 441 3.86 8.62 12.17
N GLU A 442 4.25 7.39 12.47
CA GLU A 442 5.67 7.04 12.61
C GLU A 442 6.05 5.99 11.57
N THR A 443 7.06 6.29 10.76
CA THR A 443 7.60 5.33 9.81
C THR A 443 8.38 4.26 10.56
N GLU A 444 8.07 2.98 10.33
CA GLU A 444 8.81 1.85 10.89
C GLU A 444 9.80 1.29 9.88
N ARG A 445 9.35 1.05 8.65
CA ARG A 445 10.13 0.37 7.60
C ARG A 445 9.85 0.96 6.22
N ARG A 446 10.86 1.01 5.37
CA ARG A 446 10.74 1.35 3.94
C ARG A 446 11.50 0.38 3.06
N ALA A 447 10.88 -0.04 1.96
CA ALA A 447 11.49 -0.88 0.93
C ALA A 447 11.14 -0.41 -0.49
N ASN A 448 12.08 -0.59 -1.42
CA ASN A 448 11.91 -0.27 -2.84
C ASN A 448 12.05 -1.55 -3.67
N PHE A 449 11.22 -1.69 -4.71
CA PHE A 449 11.26 -2.83 -5.61
C PHE A 449 11.03 -2.40 -7.06
N LEU A 450 11.71 -3.05 -8.00
CA LEU A 450 11.34 -3.06 -9.40
C LEU A 450 10.27 -4.14 -9.62
N VAL A 451 9.11 -3.75 -10.13
CA VAL A 451 8.07 -4.68 -10.60
C VAL A 451 8.25 -4.82 -12.11
N PRO A 452 8.93 -5.87 -12.59
CA PRO A 452 9.15 -6.06 -14.02
C PRO A 452 7.84 -6.34 -14.77
N PRO A 453 7.82 -6.23 -16.10
CA PRO A 453 6.69 -6.75 -16.89
C PRO A 453 6.55 -8.26 -16.68
N ARG A 454 5.34 -8.81 -16.87
CA ARG A 454 5.01 -10.21 -16.62
C ARG A 454 5.93 -11.21 -17.34
N ARG A 455 6.38 -10.89 -18.56
CA ARG A 455 7.34 -11.73 -19.29
C ARG A 455 8.71 -11.88 -18.60
N LEU A 456 9.05 -10.99 -17.65
CA LEU A 456 10.31 -10.97 -16.88
C LEU A 456 10.09 -11.13 -15.37
N ARG A 457 8.87 -11.49 -14.91
CA ARG A 457 8.54 -11.52 -13.46
C ARG A 457 9.18 -12.66 -12.67
N ALA A 458 9.79 -13.63 -13.35
CA ALA A 458 10.45 -14.78 -12.73
C ALA A 458 11.99 -14.58 -12.74
N LEU A 459 12.51 -14.11 -11.60
CA LEU A 459 13.93 -13.94 -11.31
C LEU A 459 14.69 -13.07 -12.32
N PRO A 460 14.25 -11.84 -12.66
CA PRO A 460 14.89 -11.02 -13.71
C PRO A 460 16.40 -10.86 -13.48
N GLU A 461 17.15 -10.74 -14.57
CA GLU A 461 18.55 -10.30 -14.54
C GLU A 461 18.63 -8.77 -14.75
N PRO A 462 19.73 -8.10 -14.38
CA PRO A 462 19.87 -6.65 -14.59
C PRO A 462 19.60 -6.21 -16.04
N SER A 463 19.95 -7.04 -17.03
CA SER A 463 19.74 -6.76 -18.45
C SER A 463 18.34 -7.05 -18.99
N GLY A 464 17.41 -7.52 -18.15
CA GLY A 464 16.04 -7.90 -18.53
C GLY A 464 15.74 -9.36 -18.34
#